data_AF-A0A091UJR6-F1
#
_entry.id   AF-A0A091UJR6-F1
#
_cell.length_a   1.000
_cell.length_b   1.000
_cell.length_c   1.000
_cell.angle_alpha   90.00
_cell.angle_beta   90.00
_cell.angle_gamma   90.00
#
_symmetry.space_group_name_H-M   'P 1'
#
loop_
_entity.id
_entity.type
_entity.pdbx_description
1 polymer ?
#
loop_
_entity_poly.entity_id
_entity_poly.type
_entity_poly.pdbx_seq_one_letter_code
_entity_poly.pdbx_strand_id
1 'polypeptide(L)'
;EQSYMESVVTFLQDVVPQAYSGTPPAEEKEKIIWVRFENADLNDTSRNMEFHEIHSTGNEPPLLLMIGYSDGMQVWSIPISGEAQELFSDRHGPVRAARILPAPQISAQKCDNFSEKRPLLGVCKSIGSSGTSPPYCCVDLYSLRTGEMVKSIQFKTPIYDLHCNKR
;
A
#
# COMPACT_ATOMS: atom_id res chain seq x y z
N GLU A 1 -4.93 55.99 15.63
CA GLU A 1 -3.93 54.99 15.25
C GLU A 1 -3.54 54.20 16.49
N GLN A 2 -4.07 52.99 16.65
CA GLN A 2 -3.63 52.07 17.70
C GLN A 2 -2.40 51.31 17.17
N SER A 3 -1.30 51.44 17.89
CA SER A 3 0.01 50.95 17.49
C SER A 3 0.03 49.43 17.39
N TYR A 4 0.57 48.92 16.29
CA TYR A 4 0.79 47.50 16.00
C TYR A 4 1.51 46.74 17.12
N MET A 5 2.16 47.44 18.05
CA MET A 5 2.97 46.87 19.12
C MET A 5 2.16 46.27 20.27
N GLU A 6 0.90 46.67 20.50
CA GLU A 6 0.06 46.07 21.56
C GLU A 6 -0.45 44.66 21.17
N SER A 7 -0.61 44.38 19.88
CA SER A 7 -1.03 43.05 19.38
C SER A 7 0.07 41.98 19.51
N VAL A 8 1.34 42.40 19.58
CA VAL A 8 2.47 41.47 19.71
C VAL A 8 2.73 41.09 21.17
N VAL A 9 2.27 41.89 22.13
CA VAL A 9 2.47 41.62 23.56
C VAL A 9 1.59 40.48 24.06
N THR A 10 0.45 40.22 23.42
CA THR A 10 -0.36 39.02 23.69
C THR A 10 0.18 37.74 23.03
N PHE A 11 1.08 37.85 22.05
CA PHE A 11 1.69 36.67 21.41
C PHE A 11 2.88 36.08 22.19
N LEU A 12 3.48 36.84 23.11
CA LEU A 12 4.72 36.45 23.80
C LEU A 12 4.55 36.11 25.30
N GLN A 13 3.32 36.01 25.80
CA GLN A 13 3.06 35.52 27.16
C GLN A 13 2.43 34.12 27.24
N ASP A 14 2.12 33.49 26.10
CA ASP A 14 1.76 32.06 26.05
C ASP A 14 2.97 31.13 25.84
N VAL A 15 4.18 31.65 26.01
CA VAL A 15 5.39 30.85 26.26
C VAL A 15 5.55 30.62 27.77
N VAL A 16 4.58 29.95 28.38
CA VAL A 16 4.88 29.09 29.53
C VAL A 16 5.11 27.70 28.95
N PRO A 17 6.31 27.12 29.03
CA PRO A 17 6.44 25.71 28.77
C PRO A 17 5.60 25.00 29.83
N GLN A 18 4.45 24.45 29.42
CA GLN A 18 3.83 23.31 30.12
C GLN A 18 4.77 22.10 30.01
N ALA A 19 5.98 22.26 30.53
CA ALA A 19 6.76 21.15 31.00
C ALA A 19 6.00 20.60 32.23
N TYR A 20 5.94 19.27 32.34
CA TYR A 20 5.46 18.53 33.51
C TYR A 20 3.94 18.31 33.66
N SER A 21 3.23 17.83 32.63
CA SER A 21 2.06 16.94 32.86
C SER A 21 1.60 16.13 31.64
N GLY A 22 2.43 15.96 30.61
CA GLY A 22 2.20 14.92 29.61
C GLY A 22 3.18 13.79 29.87
N THR A 23 2.70 12.56 30.05
CA THR A 23 3.49 11.39 29.62
C THR A 23 4.09 11.73 28.25
N PRO A 24 5.39 11.47 27.99
CA PRO A 24 5.91 11.60 26.63
C PRO A 24 4.92 10.90 25.71
N PRO A 25 4.52 11.48 24.56
CA PRO A 25 3.64 10.79 23.64
C PRO A 25 4.24 9.41 23.47
N ALA A 26 3.52 8.39 23.93
CA ALA A 26 4.01 7.03 23.81
C ALA A 26 4.35 6.89 22.34
N GLU A 27 5.59 6.54 22.01
CA GLU A 27 5.92 6.17 20.64
C GLU A 27 4.94 5.05 20.30
N GLU A 28 3.87 5.37 19.58
CA GLU A 28 2.92 4.40 19.08
C GLU A 28 3.70 3.62 18.01
N LYS A 29 4.43 2.60 18.48
CA LYS A 29 5.16 1.71 17.60
C LYS A 29 4.14 1.07 16.67
N GLU A 30 4.38 1.21 15.37
CA GLU A 30 3.54 0.61 14.34
C GLU A 30 3.34 -0.88 14.64
N LYS A 31 2.07 -1.30 14.77
CA LYS A 31 1.75 -2.68 15.10
C LYS A 31 1.62 -3.50 13.82
N ILE A 32 2.58 -4.38 13.57
CA ILE A 32 2.48 -5.39 12.52
C ILE A 32 1.41 -6.43 12.89
N ILE A 33 0.44 -6.63 12.01
CA ILE A 33 -0.65 -7.61 12.15
C ILE A 33 -0.32 -8.90 11.39
N TRP A 34 0.24 -8.78 10.20
CA TRP A 34 0.63 -9.92 9.38
C TRP A 34 1.79 -9.57 8.45
N VAL A 35 2.51 -10.60 8.04
CA VAL A 35 3.60 -10.53 7.06
C VAL A 35 3.42 -11.66 6.08
N ARG A 36 3.64 -11.40 4.79
CA ARG A 36 3.59 -12.42 3.72
C ARG A 36 4.72 -12.21 2.72
N PHE A 37 5.27 -13.31 2.25
CA PHE A 37 6.16 -13.33 1.10
C PHE A 37 5.38 -13.77 -0.13
N GLU A 38 5.54 -13.06 -1.24
CA GLU A 38 4.87 -13.36 -2.51
C GLU A 38 5.86 -13.34 -3.66
N ASN A 39 5.58 -14.17 -4.67
CA ASN A 39 6.24 -14.07 -5.97
C ASN A 39 5.38 -13.21 -6.89
N ALA A 40 6.00 -12.37 -7.70
CA ALA A 40 5.31 -11.55 -8.69
C ALA A 40 5.93 -11.76 -10.08
N ASP A 41 5.13 -11.52 -11.12
CA ASP A 41 5.62 -11.50 -12.50
C ASP A 41 6.39 -10.21 -12.83
N LEU A 42 7.20 -9.71 -11.89
CA LEU A 42 7.95 -8.46 -12.05
C LEU A 42 9.02 -8.55 -13.14
N ASN A 43 9.46 -9.77 -13.47
CA ASN A 43 10.52 -10.03 -14.45
C ASN A 43 10.06 -10.11 -15.90
N ASP A 44 8.76 -9.94 -16.18
CA ASP A 44 8.32 -9.83 -17.57
C ASP A 44 8.80 -8.49 -18.15
N THR A 45 10.01 -8.47 -18.70
CA THR A 45 10.68 -7.30 -19.30
C THR A 45 9.86 -6.63 -20.37
N SER A 46 9.04 -7.40 -21.10
CA SER A 46 8.15 -6.86 -22.13
C SER A 46 7.04 -5.99 -21.54
N ARG A 47 6.67 -6.24 -20.28
CA ARG A 47 5.60 -5.53 -19.57
C ARG A 47 6.15 -4.56 -18.52
N ASN A 48 7.27 -4.86 -17.88
CA ASN A 48 7.75 -4.22 -16.65
C ASN A 48 9.15 -3.58 -16.83
N MET A 49 9.32 -2.84 -17.92
CA MET A 49 10.63 -2.26 -18.29
C MET A 49 11.25 -1.38 -17.19
N GLU A 50 10.42 -0.61 -16.48
CA GLU A 50 10.82 0.24 -15.34
C GLU A 50 11.31 -0.55 -14.11
N PHE A 51 10.79 -1.76 -13.89
CA PHE A 51 11.26 -2.64 -12.81
C PHE A 51 12.55 -3.35 -13.19
N HIS A 52 12.88 -3.41 -14.49
CA HIS A 52 14.09 -4.08 -14.95
C HIS A 52 15.35 -3.32 -14.54
N GLU A 53 15.36 -1.99 -14.63
CA GLU A 53 16.52 -1.17 -14.22
C GLU A 53 16.84 -1.32 -12.72
N ILE A 54 15.80 -1.51 -11.90
CA ILE A 54 15.91 -1.69 -10.45
C ILE A 54 16.38 -3.10 -10.08
N HIS A 55 16.02 -4.11 -10.86
CA HIS A 55 16.27 -5.54 -10.56
C HIS A 55 17.37 -6.17 -11.43
N SER A 56 18.14 -5.38 -12.17
CA SER A 56 19.13 -5.77 -13.20
C SER A 56 20.35 -6.61 -12.73
N THR A 57 20.34 -7.21 -11.54
CA THR A 57 21.46 -8.04 -11.06
C THR A 57 21.28 -9.55 -11.31
N GLY A 58 20.23 -9.99 -12.02
CA GLY A 58 20.09 -11.38 -12.42
C GLY A 58 18.80 -11.72 -13.16
N ASN A 59 18.68 -12.96 -13.64
CA ASN A 59 17.47 -13.50 -14.27
C ASN A 59 16.36 -13.88 -13.27
N GLU A 60 16.63 -13.82 -11.95
CA GLU A 60 15.66 -14.23 -10.92
C GLU A 60 14.74 -13.08 -10.50
N PRO A 61 13.43 -13.35 -10.26
CA PRO A 61 12.50 -12.31 -9.83
C PRO A 61 12.72 -11.88 -8.40
N PRO A 62 12.51 -10.58 -8.08
CA PRO A 62 12.61 -10.12 -6.72
C PRO A 62 11.53 -10.81 -5.87
N LEU A 63 11.88 -11.08 -4.61
CA LEU A 63 10.92 -11.53 -3.61
C LEU A 63 10.11 -10.33 -3.13
N LEU A 64 8.77 -10.45 -3.08
CA LEU A 64 7.95 -9.42 -2.48
C LEU A 64 7.69 -9.70 -1.01
N LEU A 65 7.90 -8.68 -0.18
CA LEU A 65 7.53 -8.67 1.23
C LEU A 65 6.34 -7.74 1.43
N MET A 66 5.22 -8.30 1.89
CA MET A 66 4.02 -7.55 2.20
C MET A 66 3.81 -7.52 3.71
N ILE A 67 3.60 -6.33 4.26
CA ILE A 67 3.42 -6.11 5.69
C ILE A 67 2.08 -5.40 5.91
N GLY A 68 1.21 -6.00 6.72
CA GLY A 68 -0.03 -5.37 7.15
C GLY A 68 0.10 -4.83 8.56
N TYR A 69 -0.29 -3.57 8.75
CA TYR A 69 -0.28 -2.86 10.02
C TYR A 69 -1.71 -2.64 10.54
N SER A 70 -1.83 -2.17 11.78
CA SER A 70 -3.11 -1.73 12.35
C SER A 70 -3.73 -0.52 11.64
N ASP A 71 -2.93 0.25 10.92
CA ASP A 71 -3.31 1.48 10.24
C ASP A 71 -3.09 1.42 8.71
N GLY A 72 -2.64 0.29 8.16
CA GLY A 72 -2.30 0.25 6.75
C GLY A 72 -1.57 -1.00 6.28
N MET A 73 -0.79 -0.85 5.20
CA MET A 73 0.11 -1.86 4.67
C MET A 73 1.26 -1.25 3.88
N GLN A 74 2.30 -2.04 3.66
CA GLN A 74 3.37 -1.78 2.71
C GLN A 74 3.69 -3.03 1.89
N VAL A 75 4.20 -2.81 0.67
CA VAL A 75 4.79 -3.84 -0.19
C VAL A 75 6.20 -3.41 -0.56
N TRP A 76 7.15 -4.30 -0.34
CA TRP A 76 8.56 -4.11 -0.60
C TRP A 76 9.05 -5.14 -1.62
N SER A 77 9.85 -4.69 -2.58
CA SER A 77 10.60 -5.53 -3.50
C SER A 77 11.98 -5.81 -2.93
N ILE A 78 12.37 -7.07 -2.84
CA ILE A 78 13.68 -7.50 -2.35
C ILE A 78 14.39 -8.23 -3.49
N PRO A 79 15.24 -7.53 -4.26
CA PRO A 79 16.09 -8.15 -5.27
C PRO A 79 17.18 -9.03 -4.65
N ILE A 80 17.86 -9.82 -5.47
CA ILE A 80 18.97 -10.69 -5.02
C ILE A 80 20.15 -9.91 -4.42
N SER A 81 20.31 -8.63 -4.77
CA SER A 81 21.29 -7.74 -4.14
C SER A 81 20.98 -7.48 -2.65
N GLY A 82 19.74 -7.73 -2.22
CA GLY A 82 19.25 -7.48 -0.86
C GLY A 82 18.81 -6.04 -0.60
N GLU A 83 18.97 -5.13 -1.57
CA GLU A 83 18.56 -3.73 -1.45
C GLU A 83 17.05 -3.60 -1.63
N ALA A 84 16.32 -3.66 -0.51
CA ALA A 84 14.87 -3.60 -0.51
C ALA A 84 14.35 -2.21 -0.91
N GLN A 85 13.32 -2.17 -1.77
CA GLN A 85 12.67 -0.94 -2.20
C GLN A 85 11.16 -1.01 -1.96
N GLU A 86 10.56 0.05 -1.43
CA GLU A 86 9.11 0.15 -1.30
C GLU A 86 8.46 0.30 -2.68
N LEU A 87 7.46 -0.54 -2.96
CA LEU A 87 6.63 -0.48 -4.15
C LEU A 87 5.26 0.16 -3.90
N PHE A 88 4.73 -0.02 -2.68
CA PHE A 88 3.38 0.43 -2.33
C PHE A 88 3.26 0.68 -0.84
N SER A 89 2.54 1.74 -0.47
CA SER A 89 2.21 2.08 0.90
C SER A 89 0.81 2.67 0.94
N ASP A 90 -0.04 2.12 1.80
CA ASP A 90 -1.39 2.62 2.04
C ASP A 90 -1.65 2.68 3.55
N ARG A 91 -2.00 3.87 4.07
CA ARG A 91 -2.19 4.15 5.50
C ARG A 91 -3.63 4.50 5.86
N HIS A 92 -4.58 4.06 5.03
CA HIS A 92 -6.01 4.31 5.23
C HIS A 92 -6.72 3.17 5.99
N GLY A 93 -6.09 2.72 7.09
CA GLY A 93 -6.66 1.74 8.01
C GLY A 93 -6.25 0.29 7.74
N PRO A 94 -6.65 -0.64 8.61
CA PRO A 94 -6.14 -1.99 8.60
C PRO A 94 -6.55 -2.74 7.34
N VAL A 95 -5.60 -3.50 6.79
CA VAL A 95 -5.84 -4.45 5.70
C VAL A 95 -5.96 -5.85 6.27
N ARG A 96 -7.02 -6.56 5.90
CA ARG A 96 -7.23 -7.95 6.34
C ARG A 96 -6.50 -8.96 5.48
N ALA A 97 -6.55 -8.78 4.16
CA ALA A 97 -5.94 -9.69 3.20
C ALA A 97 -5.50 -8.91 1.97
N ALA A 98 -4.40 -9.35 1.37
CA ALA A 98 -3.89 -8.79 0.14
C ALA A 98 -3.18 -9.85 -0.70
N ARG A 99 -3.16 -9.65 -2.02
CA ARG A 99 -2.65 -10.65 -2.97
C ARG A 99 -2.13 -10.01 -4.24
N ILE A 100 -0.95 -10.43 -4.69
CA ILE A 100 -0.46 -10.12 -6.02
C ILE A 100 -1.27 -10.93 -7.05
N LEU A 101 -1.81 -10.25 -8.06
CA LEU A 101 -2.57 -10.89 -9.12
C LEU A 101 -1.61 -11.36 -10.22
N PRO A 102 -1.53 -12.67 -10.52
CA PRO A 102 -0.71 -13.16 -11.61
C PRO A 102 -1.21 -12.58 -12.94
N ALA A 103 -0.28 -12.32 -13.86
CA ALA A 103 -0.63 -12.00 -15.24
C ALA A 103 -1.44 -13.16 -15.87
N PRO A 104 -2.55 -12.87 -16.57
CA PRO A 104 -3.37 -13.89 -17.19
C PRO A 104 -2.63 -14.52 -18.36
N GLN A 105 -3.02 -15.74 -18.72
CA GLN A 105 -2.64 -16.34 -19.99
C GLN A 105 -3.38 -15.61 -21.12
N ILE A 106 -2.63 -14.89 -21.94
CA ILE A 106 -3.14 -14.17 -23.10
C ILE A 106 -3.21 -15.16 -24.27
N SER A 107 -4.31 -15.14 -25.00
CA SER A 107 -4.49 -15.90 -26.24
C SER A 107 -5.23 -15.04 -27.27
N ALA A 108 -5.36 -15.51 -28.51
CA ALA A 108 -6.05 -14.76 -29.57
C ALA A 108 -7.50 -14.36 -29.21
N GLN A 109 -8.13 -15.04 -28.23
CA GLN A 109 -9.49 -14.77 -27.74
C GLN A 109 -9.52 -14.16 -26.32
N LYS A 110 -8.37 -14.04 -25.63
CA LYS A 110 -8.28 -13.51 -24.26
C LYS A 110 -7.26 -12.38 -24.20
N CYS A 111 -7.77 -11.16 -24.12
CA CYS A 111 -6.96 -9.96 -23.90
C CYS A 111 -6.87 -9.63 -22.40
N ASP A 112 -5.74 -9.05 -21.99
CA ASP A 112 -5.55 -8.55 -20.63
C ASP A 112 -5.90 -7.05 -20.57
N ASN A 113 -7.08 -6.73 -20.06
CA ASN A 113 -7.57 -5.35 -19.98
C ASN A 113 -6.71 -4.44 -19.07
N PHE A 114 -5.79 -5.01 -18.29
CA PHE A 114 -4.92 -4.28 -17.38
C PHE A 114 -3.44 -4.42 -17.75
N SER A 115 -3.09 -4.79 -18.98
CA SER A 115 -1.70 -5.01 -19.41
C SER A 115 -0.76 -3.88 -18.98
N GLU A 116 -1.15 -2.63 -19.26
CA GLU A 116 -0.37 -1.41 -18.99
C GLU A 116 -0.34 -0.99 -17.50
N LYS A 117 -1.16 -1.64 -16.68
CA LYS A 117 -1.29 -1.34 -15.25
C LYS A 117 -0.73 -2.44 -14.36
N ARG A 118 -0.15 -3.48 -14.96
CA ARG A 118 0.49 -4.56 -14.21
C ARG A 118 1.88 -4.17 -13.68
N PRO A 119 2.33 -4.78 -12.57
CA PRO A 119 1.62 -5.80 -11.77
C PRO A 119 0.46 -5.24 -10.94
N LEU A 120 -0.54 -6.08 -10.67
CA LEU A 120 -1.72 -5.68 -9.88
C LEU A 120 -1.68 -6.28 -8.47
N LEU A 121 -2.07 -5.48 -7.48
CA LEU A 121 -2.25 -5.86 -6.08
C LEU A 121 -3.73 -5.77 -5.73
N GLY A 122 -4.33 -6.86 -5.24
CA GLY A 122 -5.66 -6.84 -4.64
C GLY A 122 -5.57 -6.62 -3.14
N VAL A 123 -6.35 -5.68 -2.60
CA VAL A 123 -6.33 -5.27 -1.20
C VAL A 123 -7.74 -5.28 -0.61
N CYS A 124 -7.94 -5.99 0.50
CA CYS A 124 -9.18 -5.98 1.26
C CYS A 124 -9.05 -5.09 2.52
N LYS A 125 -9.55 -3.85 2.41
CA LYS A 125 -9.45 -2.82 3.45
C LYS A 125 -10.66 -2.85 4.39
N SER A 126 -10.46 -2.36 5.61
CA SER A 126 -11.54 -2.16 6.58
C SER A 126 -12.55 -1.10 6.17
N ILE A 127 -12.17 -0.12 5.36
CA ILE A 127 -13.06 0.88 4.78
C ILE A 127 -12.94 0.74 3.27
N GLY A 128 -14.03 0.33 2.61
CA GLY A 128 -14.07 0.25 1.15
C GLY A 128 -14.06 1.64 0.52
N SER A 129 -13.51 1.74 -0.69
CA SER A 129 -13.38 3.02 -1.43
C SER A 129 -14.71 3.73 -1.73
N SER A 130 -15.85 3.05 -1.56
CA SER A 130 -17.20 3.64 -1.69
C SER A 130 -17.77 4.27 -0.42
N GLY A 131 -17.08 4.17 0.73
CA GLY A 131 -17.47 4.79 2.01
C GLY A 131 -18.76 4.28 2.67
N THR A 132 -19.56 3.46 1.97
CA THR A 132 -20.87 2.96 2.43
C THR A 132 -20.90 1.46 2.71
N SER A 133 -19.82 0.75 2.38
CA SER A 133 -19.74 -0.70 2.57
C SER A 133 -19.36 -1.05 4.01
N PRO A 134 -19.92 -2.13 4.59
CA PRO A 134 -19.44 -2.67 5.85
C PRO A 134 -17.95 -3.05 5.75
N PRO A 135 -17.25 -3.15 6.90
CA PRO A 135 -15.83 -3.42 6.86
C PRO A 135 -15.46 -4.71 6.15
N TYR A 136 -14.39 -4.64 5.36
CA TYR A 136 -13.83 -5.79 4.63
C TYR A 136 -14.77 -6.40 3.59
N CYS A 137 -15.71 -5.63 3.05
CA CYS A 137 -16.62 -6.06 1.98
C CYS A 137 -16.16 -5.58 0.58
N CYS A 138 -14.95 -5.06 0.46
CA CYS A 138 -14.43 -4.49 -0.78
C CYS A 138 -13.02 -5.02 -1.07
N VAL A 139 -12.73 -5.27 -2.35
CA VAL A 139 -11.38 -5.51 -2.85
C VAL A 139 -11.05 -4.43 -3.86
N ASP A 140 -10.03 -3.64 -3.54
CA ASP A 140 -9.49 -2.65 -4.45
C ASP A 140 -8.26 -3.24 -5.15
N LEU A 141 -8.22 -3.09 -6.48
CA LEU A 141 -7.09 -3.48 -7.31
C LEU A 141 -6.23 -2.25 -7.56
N TYR A 142 -4.98 -2.31 -7.13
CA TYR A 142 -3.97 -1.27 -7.32
C TYR A 142 -2.95 -1.70 -8.36
N SER A 143 -2.52 -0.75 -9.18
CA SER A 143 -1.34 -0.88 -10.04
C SER A 143 -0.10 -0.64 -9.20
N LEU A 144 0.78 -1.64 -9.05
CA LEU A 144 2.07 -1.44 -8.38
C LEU A 144 3.03 -0.56 -9.19
N ARG A 145 2.73 -0.35 -10.47
CA ARG A 145 3.45 0.57 -11.35
C ARG A 145 3.12 2.03 -11.08
N THR A 146 1.83 2.34 -10.94
CA THR A 146 1.36 3.73 -10.84
C THR A 146 0.91 4.11 -9.42
N GLY A 147 0.75 3.14 -8.53
CA GLY A 147 0.10 3.32 -7.22
C GLY A 147 -1.41 3.55 -7.29
N GLU A 148 -1.99 3.67 -8.49
CA GLU A 148 -3.40 4.02 -8.67
C GLU A 148 -4.32 2.81 -8.46
N MET A 149 -5.49 3.06 -7.88
CA MET A 149 -6.59 2.10 -7.89
C MET A 149 -7.19 2.01 -9.30
N VAL A 150 -7.14 0.83 -9.91
CA VAL A 150 -7.65 0.59 -11.27
C VAL A 150 -9.03 -0.06 -11.29
N LYS A 151 -9.44 -0.69 -10.18
CA LYS A 151 -10.76 -1.32 -10.05
C LYS A 151 -11.13 -1.51 -8.59
N SER A 152 -12.42 -1.48 -8.30
CA SER A 152 -12.98 -1.85 -7.00
C SER A 152 -14.07 -2.88 -7.19
N ILE A 153 -14.10 -3.91 -6.33
CA ILE A 153 -15.04 -5.03 -6.39
C ILE A 153 -15.73 -5.14 -5.03
N GLN A 154 -17.05 -5.00 -5.03
CA GLN A 154 -17.86 -5.07 -3.81
C GLN A 154 -18.48 -6.45 -3.61
N PHE A 155 -18.49 -6.89 -2.35
CA PHE A 155 -19.08 -8.14 -1.90
C PHE A 155 -20.18 -7.85 -0.88
N LYS A 156 -21.19 -8.70 -0.85
CA LYS A 156 -22.30 -8.57 0.12
C LYS A 156 -21.92 -9.04 1.52
N THR A 157 -20.82 -9.79 1.64
CA THR A 157 -20.34 -10.38 2.89
C THR A 157 -18.88 -10.02 3.13
N PRO A 158 -18.44 -9.98 4.39
CA PRO A 158 -17.05 -9.75 4.72
C PRO A 158 -16.14 -10.80 4.08
N ILE A 159 -15.03 -10.33 3.56
CA ILE A 159 -13.97 -11.13 2.95
C ILE A 159 -13.00 -11.52 4.06
N TYR A 160 -12.51 -12.76 4.04
CA TYR A 160 -11.54 -13.24 5.01
C TYR A 160 -10.16 -13.47 4.41
N ASP A 161 -10.10 -13.91 3.16
CA ASP A 161 -8.85 -14.10 2.44
C ASP A 161 -9.05 -13.86 0.94
N LEU A 162 -7.94 -13.68 0.24
CA LEU A 162 -7.91 -13.49 -1.21
C LEU A 162 -7.05 -14.59 -1.85
N HIS A 163 -7.59 -15.23 -2.87
CA HIS A 163 -6.87 -16.18 -3.70
C HIS A 163 -7.05 -15.83 -5.18
N CYS A 164 -6.06 -16.20 -5.98
CA CYS A 164 -6.14 -16.21 -7.44
C CYS A 164 -5.93 -17.64 -7.90
N ASN A 165 -6.59 -17.98 -9.00
CA ASN A 165 -6.44 -19.29 -9.61
C ASN A 165 -4.99 -19.51 -10.06
N LYS A 166 -4.55 -20.76 -10.02
CA LYS A 166 -3.31 -21.17 -10.67
C LYS A 166 -3.43 -20.93 -12.17
N ARG A 167 -2.29 -20.64 -12.80
CA ARG A 167 -2.17 -20.63 -14.26
C ARG A 167 -2.35 -22.02 -14.85
#